data_AF-A0A534YPV3-F1
#
_entry.id   AF-A0A534YPV3-F1
#
_cell.length_a   1.000
_cell.length_b   1.000
_cell.length_c   1.000
_cell.angle_alpha   90.00
_cell.angle_beta   90.00
_cell.angle_gamma   90.00
#
_symmetry.space_group_name_H-M   'P 1'
#
loop_
_entity.id
_entity.type
_entity.pdbx_description
1 polymer ?
#
loop_
_entity_poly.entity_id
_entity_poly.type
_entity_poly.pdbx_seq_one_letter_code
_entity_poly.pdbx_strand_id
1 'polypeptide(L)'
;EGNERWYRWQVLWPQDYVGSYPKWDELGTPASRSPAGSIVEWHHSASGGVESGSAPLYIRGGDKFIEMCLVDQKTSACRETINLTELLRGHWHDFVMHAKWSSDPSIGYLEMWIDGVNVLPKHMGSNKYPNMQNYMLIGLYRNLHIGDPNLLYPDGTHVYGTDGAPGVAYVDGVIAGKTKESVWPADPTPAPAPTPQPTTQAPPAGDPTPPTTTPAPSTPATTTTTTAGIGFPQGGGCSSTGFQSMWLALPLLGLFALRRRRLAA
;
A
#
# COMPACT_ATOMS: atom_id res chain seq x y z
N GLU A 1 24.45 -4.68 -0.63
CA GLU A 1 24.75 -4.15 -1.97
C GLU A 1 24.89 -5.31 -2.93
N GLY A 2 24.59 -5.15 -4.22
CA GLY A 2 24.93 -6.08 -5.31
C GLY A 2 24.13 -7.38 -5.40
N ASN A 3 23.42 -7.76 -4.33
CA ASN A 3 22.63 -8.99 -4.28
C ASN A 3 21.43 -8.92 -5.22
N GLU A 4 21.13 -10.06 -5.83
CA GLU A 4 19.94 -10.26 -6.65
C GLU A 4 18.89 -11.03 -5.86
N ARG A 5 17.62 -10.64 -6.07
CA ARG A 5 16.51 -11.30 -5.43
C ARG A 5 15.24 -11.23 -6.27
N TRP A 6 14.43 -12.28 -6.14
CA TRP A 6 13.15 -12.43 -6.77
C TRP A 6 12.03 -12.33 -5.73
N TYR A 7 10.93 -11.70 -6.11
CA TYR A 7 9.75 -11.50 -5.27
C TYR A 7 8.50 -11.81 -6.07
N ARG A 8 7.49 -12.38 -5.42
CA ARG A 8 6.13 -12.46 -5.90
C ARG A 8 5.17 -12.03 -4.80
N TRP A 9 4.09 -11.37 -5.18
CA TRP A 9 2.97 -11.06 -4.31
C TRP A 9 1.72 -10.84 -5.15
N GLN A 10 0.56 -10.92 -4.52
CA GLN A 10 -0.72 -10.67 -5.16
C GLN A 10 -1.44 -9.54 -4.45
N VAL A 11 -2.11 -8.69 -5.22
CA VAL A 11 -2.92 -7.58 -4.67
C VAL A 11 -4.28 -7.54 -5.34
N LEU A 12 -5.33 -7.42 -4.53
CA LEU A 12 -6.67 -7.07 -4.97
C LEU A 12 -7.03 -5.69 -4.43
N TRP A 13 -7.25 -4.76 -5.35
CA TRP A 13 -7.92 -3.49 -5.06
C TRP A 13 -9.41 -3.66 -5.36
N PRO A 14 -10.32 -3.52 -4.39
CA PRO A 14 -11.78 -3.64 -4.60
C PRO A 14 -12.34 -2.70 -5.66
N GLN A 15 -13.56 -2.99 -6.16
CA GLN A 15 -14.22 -2.16 -7.18
C GLN A 15 -14.38 -0.68 -6.77
N ASP A 16 -14.56 -0.42 -5.49
CA ASP A 16 -14.70 0.90 -4.88
C ASP A 16 -13.37 1.48 -4.37
N TYR A 17 -12.23 0.84 -4.66
CA TYR A 17 -10.93 1.37 -4.26
C TYR A 17 -10.66 2.75 -4.86
N VAL A 18 -10.19 3.68 -4.03
CA VAL A 18 -9.81 5.03 -4.45
C VAL A 18 -8.28 5.17 -4.34
N GLY A 19 -7.64 5.57 -5.44
CA GLY A 19 -6.17 5.62 -5.53
C GLY A 19 -5.56 6.93 -5.06
N SER A 20 -6.35 8.01 -5.00
CA SER A 20 -5.94 9.29 -4.45
C SER A 20 -7.06 10.00 -3.70
N TYR A 21 -6.71 10.85 -2.75
CA TYR A 21 -7.64 11.65 -1.94
C TYR A 21 -7.28 13.13 -2.02
N PRO A 22 -8.22 14.06 -1.74
CA PRO A 22 -7.89 15.48 -1.62
C PRO A 22 -6.71 15.70 -0.67
N LYS A 23 -5.81 16.62 -0.98
CA LYS A 23 -4.76 16.98 -0.03
C LYS A 23 -5.36 17.70 1.17
N TRP A 24 -4.95 17.27 2.36
CA TRP A 24 -5.46 17.79 3.63
C TRP A 24 -5.24 19.30 3.81
N ASP A 25 -4.16 19.85 3.24
CA ASP A 25 -3.78 21.26 3.30
C ASP A 25 -4.29 22.10 2.11
N GLU A 26 -4.94 21.47 1.13
CA GLU A 26 -5.46 22.11 -0.08
C GLU A 26 -6.93 21.73 -0.34
N LEU A 27 -7.75 21.51 0.71
CA LEU A 27 -9.14 21.03 0.60
C LEU A 27 -10.07 21.98 -0.18
N GLY A 28 -9.71 23.25 -0.36
CA GLY A 28 -10.42 24.20 -1.24
C GLY A 28 -10.07 24.08 -2.73
N THR A 29 -9.14 23.20 -3.09
CA THR A 29 -8.64 23.00 -4.46
C THR A 29 -8.91 21.56 -4.90
N PRO A 30 -10.06 21.26 -5.55
CA PRO A 30 -10.47 19.89 -5.87
C PRO A 30 -9.47 19.07 -6.70
N ALA A 31 -8.65 19.76 -7.51
CA ALA A 31 -7.62 19.14 -8.34
C ALA A 31 -6.37 18.70 -7.55
N SER A 32 -6.17 19.22 -6.33
CA SER A 32 -5.01 18.88 -5.51
C SER A 32 -5.27 17.57 -4.78
N ARG A 33 -4.60 16.51 -5.22
CA ARG A 33 -4.76 15.16 -4.66
C ARG A 33 -3.44 14.55 -4.22
N SER A 34 -3.52 13.73 -3.18
CA SER A 34 -2.44 12.89 -2.65
C SER A 34 -2.74 11.42 -2.92
N PRO A 35 -1.74 10.61 -3.27
CA PRO A 35 -1.91 9.16 -3.37
C PRO A 35 -2.41 8.56 -2.05
N ALA A 36 -3.29 7.56 -2.12
CA ALA A 36 -3.91 6.90 -0.98
C ALA A 36 -2.87 6.25 -0.04
N GLY A 37 -1.84 5.67 -0.63
CA GLY A 37 -0.78 4.95 0.07
C GLY A 37 -0.04 4.02 -0.87
N SER A 38 1.02 3.40 -0.37
CA SER A 38 1.74 2.31 -1.03
C SER A 38 1.21 0.96 -0.55
N ILE A 39 1.30 -0.06 -1.41
CA ILE A 39 0.89 -1.44 -1.07
C ILE A 39 2.10 -2.33 -0.74
N VAL A 40 3.25 -1.99 -1.31
CA VAL A 40 4.52 -2.67 -1.06
C VAL A 40 5.63 -1.65 -1.12
N GLU A 41 6.57 -1.76 -0.18
CA GLU A 41 7.75 -0.93 -0.11
C GLU A 41 8.99 -1.79 0.12
N TRP A 42 10.11 -1.38 -0.45
CA TRP A 42 11.41 -1.83 0.01
C TRP A 42 12.02 -0.70 0.80
N HIS A 43 11.82 -0.73 2.11
CA HIS A 43 12.30 0.30 3.02
C HIS A 43 13.76 0.06 3.41
N HIS A 44 14.46 1.13 3.74
CA HIS A 44 15.85 1.08 4.17
C HIS A 44 15.93 0.90 5.69
N SER A 45 16.99 0.25 6.18
CA SER A 45 17.29 0.18 7.62
C SER A 45 17.68 1.53 8.20
N ALA A 46 17.51 1.68 9.51
CA ALA A 46 17.81 2.90 10.28
C ALA A 46 19.29 3.34 10.38
N SER A 47 20.26 2.68 9.74
CA SER A 47 21.68 3.10 9.68
C SER A 47 22.33 3.42 11.04
N GLY A 48 21.97 2.70 12.09
CA GLY A 48 22.49 2.92 13.45
C GLY A 48 21.78 4.01 14.26
N GLY A 49 20.69 4.59 13.74
CA GLY A 49 19.83 5.57 14.42
C GLY A 49 18.35 5.17 14.40
N VAL A 50 17.46 6.16 14.44
CA VAL A 50 16.02 5.99 14.19
C VAL A 50 15.77 6.08 12.69
N GLU A 51 14.95 5.18 12.18
CA GLU A 51 14.58 5.19 10.78
C GLU A 51 13.76 6.45 10.46
N SER A 52 14.21 7.21 9.47
CA SER A 52 13.52 8.42 9.02
C SER A 52 13.70 8.59 7.53
N GLY A 53 12.67 9.12 6.87
CA GLY A 53 12.62 9.29 5.42
C GLY A 53 11.67 8.30 4.76
N SER A 54 11.72 8.29 3.43
CA SER A 54 10.88 7.44 2.57
C SER A 54 11.64 6.20 2.13
N ALA A 55 10.93 5.10 1.87
CA ALA A 55 11.50 3.92 1.22
C ALA A 55 12.17 4.30 -0.12
N PRO A 56 13.33 3.72 -0.48
CA PRO A 56 13.95 3.94 -1.79
C PRO A 56 13.08 3.51 -2.97
N LEU A 57 12.15 2.57 -2.74
CA LEU A 57 11.25 2.02 -3.74
C LEU A 57 9.91 1.67 -3.09
N TYR A 58 8.81 2.09 -3.71
CA TYR A 58 7.47 1.62 -3.37
C TYR A 58 6.56 1.52 -4.60
N ILE A 59 5.52 0.70 -4.48
CA ILE A 59 4.50 0.49 -5.51
C ILE A 59 3.13 0.78 -4.89
N ARG A 60 2.24 1.37 -5.67
CA ARG A 60 0.89 1.76 -5.24
C ARG A 60 -0.16 1.53 -6.34
N GLY A 61 -1.41 1.40 -5.93
CA GLY A 61 -2.56 1.54 -6.82
C GLY A 61 -2.98 3.01 -6.87
N GLY A 62 -2.77 3.67 -8.01
CA GLY A 62 -3.27 5.01 -8.30
C GLY A 62 -4.72 4.98 -8.79
N ASP A 63 -5.24 6.12 -9.27
CA ASP A 63 -6.64 6.17 -9.74
C ASP A 63 -6.85 5.39 -11.04
N LYS A 64 -5.82 5.40 -11.91
CA LYS A 64 -5.83 4.73 -13.22
C LYS A 64 -4.77 3.66 -13.36
N PHE A 65 -3.58 3.85 -12.80
CA PHE A 65 -2.44 2.96 -13.01
C PHE A 65 -1.96 2.34 -11.71
N ILE A 66 -1.34 1.17 -11.83
CA ILE A 66 -0.39 0.68 -10.82
C ILE A 66 0.92 1.41 -11.08
N GLU A 67 1.42 2.09 -10.05
CA GLU A 67 2.55 3.02 -10.16
C GLU A 67 3.70 2.55 -9.29
N MET A 68 4.92 2.64 -9.82
CA MET A 68 6.15 2.46 -9.07
C MET A 68 6.81 3.83 -8.88
N CYS A 69 7.32 4.09 -7.69
CA CYS A 69 8.15 5.25 -7.40
C CYS A 69 9.55 4.81 -6.98
N LEU A 70 10.55 5.41 -7.62
CA LEU A 70 11.93 5.35 -7.19
C LEU A 70 12.28 6.68 -6.53
N VAL A 71 12.69 6.62 -5.27
CA VAL A 71 12.86 7.81 -4.42
C VAL A 71 14.29 8.33 -4.47
N ASP A 72 14.42 9.66 -4.49
CA ASP A 72 15.67 10.34 -4.18
C ASP A 72 15.81 10.52 -2.67
N GLN A 73 16.87 9.95 -2.09
CA GLN A 73 17.09 9.96 -0.64
C GLN A 73 17.13 11.37 -0.06
N LYS A 74 17.76 12.32 -0.77
CA LYS A 74 18.02 13.66 -0.26
C LYS A 74 16.72 14.47 -0.14
N THR A 75 15.83 14.32 -1.10
CA THR A 75 14.58 15.07 -1.18
C THR A 75 13.38 14.30 -0.61
N SER A 76 13.50 12.99 -0.42
CA SER A 76 12.40 12.08 -0.09
C SER A 76 11.25 12.13 -1.12
N ALA A 77 11.51 12.62 -2.33
CA ALA A 77 10.55 12.72 -3.41
C ALA A 77 10.79 11.60 -4.43
N CYS A 78 9.74 11.24 -5.18
CA CYS A 78 9.89 10.40 -6.35
C CYS A 78 10.80 11.11 -7.36
N ARG A 79 12.00 10.56 -7.58
CA ARG A 79 12.84 11.01 -8.70
C ARG A 79 12.23 10.53 -10.02
N GLU A 80 11.56 9.38 -9.97
CA GLU A 80 10.95 8.73 -11.11
C GLU A 80 9.64 8.07 -10.66
N THR A 81 8.56 8.33 -11.40
CA THR A 81 7.28 7.65 -11.25
C THR A 81 6.98 6.93 -12.56
N ILE A 82 6.76 5.62 -12.47
CA ILE A 82 6.56 4.74 -13.63
C ILE A 82 5.15 4.15 -13.54
N ASN A 83 4.34 4.38 -14.57
CA ASN A 83 3.06 3.69 -14.73
C ASN A 83 3.35 2.30 -15.29
N LEU A 84 3.17 1.26 -14.48
CA LEU A 84 3.49 -0.12 -14.85
C LEU A 84 2.41 -0.70 -15.76
N THR A 85 1.15 -0.59 -15.33
CA THR A 85 -0.02 -1.05 -16.08
C THR A 85 -1.28 -0.35 -15.56
N GLU A 86 -2.39 -0.44 -16.30
CA GLU A 86 -3.69 0.02 -15.83
C GLU A 86 -4.14 -0.80 -14.61
N LEU A 87 -4.66 -0.10 -13.60
CA LEU A 87 -5.20 -0.73 -12.41
C LEU A 87 -6.60 -1.28 -12.70
N LEU A 88 -6.72 -2.61 -12.69
CA LEU A 88 -8.00 -3.29 -12.80
C LEU A 88 -8.55 -3.55 -11.40
N ARG A 89 -9.56 -2.77 -11.02
CA ARG A 89 -10.25 -2.98 -9.74
C ARG A 89 -11.07 -4.26 -9.77
N GLY A 90 -11.22 -4.89 -8.61
CA GLY A 90 -11.86 -6.19 -8.41
C GLY A 90 -11.11 -7.37 -9.05
N HIS A 91 -9.86 -7.17 -9.48
CA HIS A 91 -8.99 -8.18 -10.07
C HIS A 91 -7.77 -8.43 -9.19
N TRP A 92 -7.40 -9.69 -9.00
CA TRP A 92 -6.16 -10.07 -8.32
C TRP A 92 -5.00 -9.90 -9.29
N HIS A 93 -4.23 -8.83 -9.12
CA HIS A 93 -2.99 -8.62 -9.85
C HIS A 93 -1.88 -9.48 -9.25
N ASP A 94 -1.24 -10.30 -10.07
CA ASP A 94 -0.10 -11.13 -9.69
C ASP A 94 1.21 -10.45 -10.11
N PHE A 95 2.04 -10.08 -9.14
CA PHE A 95 3.29 -9.37 -9.37
C PHE A 95 4.46 -10.33 -9.26
N VAL A 96 5.41 -10.22 -10.18
CA VAL A 96 6.74 -10.78 -10.03
C VAL A 96 7.76 -9.68 -10.25
N MET A 97 8.71 -9.53 -9.34
CA MET A 97 9.82 -8.58 -9.47
C MET A 97 11.16 -9.28 -9.33
N HIS A 98 12.09 -8.94 -10.21
CA HIS A 98 13.50 -9.24 -10.08
C HIS A 98 14.26 -7.95 -9.79
N ALA A 99 15.09 -7.94 -8.75
CA ALA A 99 15.87 -6.79 -8.38
C ALA A 99 17.33 -7.16 -8.16
N LYS A 100 18.23 -6.40 -8.78
CA LYS A 100 19.62 -6.28 -8.33
C LYS A 100 19.75 -5.01 -7.50
N TRP A 101 19.98 -5.19 -6.20
CA TRP A 101 19.93 -4.09 -5.24
C TRP A 101 21.23 -3.29 -5.20
N SER A 102 21.23 -2.05 -5.66
CA SER A 102 22.40 -1.17 -5.65
C SER A 102 22.05 0.30 -5.47
N SER A 103 22.91 1.02 -4.76
CA SER A 103 22.86 2.48 -4.72
C SER A 103 23.55 3.11 -5.94
N ASP A 104 24.40 2.36 -6.63
CA ASP A 104 24.99 2.75 -7.91
C ASP A 104 24.01 2.49 -9.06
N PRO A 105 23.59 3.53 -9.81
CA PRO A 105 22.62 3.40 -10.90
C PRO A 105 23.12 2.61 -12.12
N SER A 106 24.43 2.40 -12.25
CA SER A 106 25.02 1.57 -13.32
C SER A 106 25.01 0.08 -12.98
N ILE A 107 24.78 -0.29 -11.72
CA ILE A 107 24.75 -1.67 -11.24
C ILE A 107 23.33 -2.11 -10.91
N GLY A 108 22.54 -1.24 -10.26
CA GLY A 108 21.18 -1.55 -9.82
C GLY A 108 20.23 -1.68 -11.00
N TYR A 109 19.32 -2.65 -10.92
CA TYR A 109 18.24 -2.75 -11.88
C TYR A 109 17.00 -3.42 -11.30
N LEU A 110 15.87 -3.18 -11.95
CA LEU A 110 14.58 -3.81 -11.70
C LEU A 110 14.02 -4.40 -12.99
N GLU A 111 13.37 -5.55 -12.88
CA GLU A 111 12.48 -6.10 -13.91
C GLU A 111 11.15 -6.47 -13.24
N MET A 112 10.04 -6.29 -13.93
CA MET A 112 8.73 -6.56 -13.36
C MET A 112 7.74 -7.14 -14.35
N TRP A 113 6.98 -8.11 -13.85
CA TRP A 113 5.82 -8.68 -14.52
C TRP A 113 4.58 -8.47 -13.67
N ILE A 114 3.48 -8.11 -14.32
CA ILE A 114 2.14 -8.08 -13.71
C ILE A 114 1.24 -8.92 -14.59
N ASP A 115 0.54 -9.88 -13.97
CA ASP A 115 -0.35 -10.82 -14.65
C ASP A 115 0.36 -11.57 -15.80
N GLY A 116 1.63 -11.92 -15.58
CA GLY A 116 2.50 -12.61 -16.54
C GLY A 116 3.06 -11.73 -17.67
N VAL A 117 2.61 -10.48 -17.80
CA VAL A 117 3.09 -9.53 -18.82
C VAL A 117 4.31 -8.77 -18.30
N ASN A 118 5.37 -8.68 -19.10
CA ASN A 118 6.54 -7.86 -18.76
C ASN A 118 6.20 -6.36 -18.88
N VAL A 119 5.92 -5.73 -17.73
CA VAL A 119 5.51 -4.32 -17.63
C VAL A 119 6.70 -3.38 -17.42
N LEU A 120 7.82 -3.93 -16.95
CA LEU A 120 9.07 -3.20 -16.78
C LEU A 120 10.21 -4.11 -17.23
N PRO A 121 10.61 -4.04 -18.51
CA PRO A 121 11.85 -4.63 -18.96
C PRO A 121 13.01 -4.04 -18.15
N LYS A 122 14.18 -4.70 -18.19
CA LYS A 122 15.35 -4.33 -17.38
C LYS A 122 15.59 -2.82 -17.31
N HIS A 123 15.21 -2.25 -16.18
CA HIS A 123 15.28 -0.82 -15.88
C HIS A 123 16.48 -0.57 -14.98
N MET A 124 17.51 0.07 -15.52
CA MET A 124 18.72 0.40 -14.76
C MET A 124 18.47 1.61 -13.86
N GLY A 125 18.99 1.57 -12.64
CA GLY A 125 18.91 2.69 -11.70
C GLY A 125 19.18 2.30 -10.26
N SER A 126 19.41 3.31 -9.43
CA SER A 126 19.56 3.12 -7.99
C SER A 126 18.21 2.74 -7.37
N ASN A 127 18.18 1.67 -6.58
CA ASN A 127 16.95 1.12 -5.99
C ASN A 127 17.12 0.78 -4.49
N LYS A 128 18.22 1.22 -3.89
CA LYS A 128 18.45 1.23 -2.44
C LYS A 128 19.29 2.45 -2.05
N TYR A 129 19.29 2.78 -0.76
CA TYR A 129 20.18 3.81 -0.25
C TYR A 129 21.60 3.29 0.02
N PRO A 130 22.64 4.13 -0.15
CA PRO A 130 24.04 3.74 0.11
C PRO A 130 24.23 3.28 1.55
N ASN A 131 24.99 2.20 1.75
CA ASN A 131 25.35 1.67 3.08
C ASN A 131 24.17 1.23 3.98
N MET A 132 22.95 1.16 3.44
CA MET A 132 21.76 0.69 4.16
C MET A 132 21.32 -0.69 3.66
N GLN A 133 20.68 -1.47 4.52
CA GLN A 133 19.97 -2.69 4.12
C GLN A 133 18.57 -2.33 3.61
N ASN A 134 18.05 -3.12 2.66
CA ASN A 134 16.64 -3.04 2.27
C ASN A 134 15.88 -4.20 2.91
N TYR A 135 14.65 -3.94 3.34
CA TYR A 135 13.69 -4.95 3.76
C TYR A 135 12.33 -4.63 3.13
N MET A 136 11.52 -5.66 2.93
CA MET A 136 10.23 -5.52 2.26
C MET A 136 9.12 -5.34 3.30
N LEU A 137 8.24 -4.37 3.07
CA LEU A 137 6.97 -4.18 3.75
C LEU A 137 5.85 -4.43 2.75
N ILE A 138 4.77 -5.06 3.19
CA ILE A 138 3.58 -5.28 2.37
C ILE A 138 2.32 -5.09 3.20
N GLY A 139 1.34 -4.40 2.61
CA GLY A 139 0.16 -3.88 3.27
C GLY A 139 -0.12 -2.45 2.82
N LEU A 140 -1.32 -1.92 3.13
CA LEU A 140 -1.68 -0.56 2.73
C LEU A 140 -1.05 0.46 3.69
N TYR A 141 0.13 0.97 3.36
CA TYR A 141 0.77 2.06 4.10
C TYR A 141 0.20 3.39 3.61
N ARG A 142 -0.77 3.92 4.37
CA ARG A 142 -1.52 5.11 4.00
C ARG A 142 -0.68 6.38 4.12
N ASN A 143 -0.91 7.30 3.19
CA ASN A 143 -0.37 8.65 3.29
C ASN A 143 -0.99 9.39 4.49
N LEU A 144 -0.24 10.35 5.03
CA LEU A 144 -0.64 11.13 6.20
C LEU A 144 -1.98 11.84 5.99
N HIS A 145 -2.76 11.91 7.05
CA HIS A 145 -4.07 12.57 7.09
C HIS A 145 -5.16 11.92 6.23
N ILE A 146 -4.87 10.88 5.46
CA ILE A 146 -5.90 10.12 4.74
C ILE A 146 -6.66 9.24 5.74
N GLY A 147 -7.98 9.47 5.84
CA GLY A 147 -8.84 8.82 6.83
C GLY A 147 -8.90 9.55 8.18
N ASP A 148 -8.41 10.78 8.30
CA ASP A 148 -8.64 11.58 9.50
C ASP A 148 -10.13 12.00 9.56
N PRO A 149 -10.91 11.50 10.54
CA PRO A 149 -12.34 11.78 10.62
C PRO A 149 -12.64 13.25 10.92
N ASN A 150 -11.65 14.06 11.32
CA ASN A 150 -11.85 15.49 11.61
C ASN A 150 -11.55 16.40 10.42
N LEU A 151 -11.13 15.87 9.27
CA LEU A 151 -10.92 16.71 8.09
C LEU A 151 -12.24 17.19 7.51
N LEU A 152 -12.36 18.51 7.37
CA LEU A 152 -13.53 19.19 6.83
C LEU A 152 -13.16 19.95 5.55
N TYR A 153 -14.02 19.86 4.55
CA TYR A 153 -14.03 20.80 3.43
C TYR A 153 -14.34 22.23 3.91
N PRO A 154 -14.05 23.27 3.09
CA PRO A 154 -14.34 24.66 3.46
C PRO A 154 -15.80 24.96 3.78
N ASP A 155 -16.74 24.16 3.28
CA ASP A 155 -18.17 24.26 3.57
C ASP A 155 -18.60 23.57 4.88
N GLY A 156 -17.64 23.02 5.63
CA GLY A 156 -17.86 22.34 6.91
C GLY A 156 -18.28 20.86 6.79
N THR A 157 -18.36 20.31 5.57
CA THR A 157 -18.66 18.88 5.38
C THR A 157 -17.42 18.01 5.60
N HIS A 158 -17.60 16.81 6.16
CA HIS A 158 -16.47 15.90 6.38
C HIS A 158 -15.96 15.33 5.06
N VAL A 159 -14.62 15.24 4.93
CA VAL A 159 -13.95 14.63 3.78
C VAL A 159 -14.20 13.12 3.73
N TYR A 160 -14.33 12.50 4.90
CA TYR A 160 -14.59 11.07 5.05
C TYR A 160 -15.91 10.86 5.79
N GLY A 161 -16.51 9.68 5.63
CA GLY A 161 -17.66 9.28 6.45
C GLY A 161 -17.32 9.30 7.94
N THR A 162 -18.34 9.16 8.80
CA THR A 162 -18.17 9.17 10.26
C THR A 162 -17.29 8.03 10.81
N ASP A 163 -17.01 7.01 10.01
CA ASP A 163 -16.12 5.89 10.31
C ASP A 163 -14.66 6.12 9.85
N GLY A 164 -14.38 7.18 9.08
CA GLY A 164 -13.03 7.61 8.70
C GLY A 164 -12.24 6.59 7.90
N ALA A 165 -12.85 5.60 7.24
CA ALA A 165 -12.14 4.49 6.60
C ALA A 165 -11.88 4.73 5.09
N PRO A 166 -10.65 5.08 4.67
CA PRO A 166 -10.36 5.50 3.30
C PRO A 166 -9.95 4.30 2.40
N GLY A 167 -10.62 3.16 2.56
CA GLY A 167 -10.46 2.02 1.65
C GLY A 167 -9.60 0.85 2.15
N VAL A 168 -9.73 -0.25 1.44
CA VAL A 168 -9.17 -1.58 1.73
C VAL A 168 -8.41 -2.08 0.51
N ALA A 169 -7.34 -2.84 0.74
CA ALA A 169 -6.71 -3.66 -0.28
C ALA A 169 -6.39 -5.02 0.35
N TYR A 170 -6.44 -6.09 -0.44
CA TYR A 170 -6.11 -7.43 0.00
C TYR A 170 -4.78 -7.85 -0.59
N VAL A 171 -4.00 -8.59 0.19
CA VAL A 171 -2.68 -9.08 -0.18
C VAL A 171 -2.64 -10.58 0.05
N ASP A 172 -2.06 -11.32 -0.88
CA ASP A 172 -1.82 -12.76 -0.75
C ASP A 172 -0.55 -13.16 -1.53
N GLY A 173 -0.19 -14.45 -1.51
CA GLY A 173 0.79 -15.05 -2.42
C GLY A 173 2.20 -14.49 -2.28
N VAL A 174 2.57 -14.02 -1.09
CA VAL A 174 3.88 -13.38 -0.86
C VAL A 174 4.97 -14.43 -0.82
N ILE A 175 5.83 -14.43 -1.84
CA ILE A 175 6.95 -15.36 -1.98
C ILE A 175 8.21 -14.56 -2.26
N ALA A 176 9.29 -15.04 -1.69
CA ALA A 176 10.53 -14.32 -1.68
C ALA A 176 11.65 -15.35 -1.93
N GLY A 177 12.31 -15.32 -3.10
CA GLY A 177 13.27 -16.33 -3.51
C GLY A 177 14.56 -15.82 -4.16
N LYS A 178 15.48 -16.73 -4.47
CA LYS A 178 16.78 -16.41 -5.11
C LYS A 178 16.77 -16.62 -6.63
N THR A 179 15.78 -17.35 -7.15
CA THR A 179 15.66 -17.63 -8.59
C THR A 179 14.25 -17.30 -9.08
N LYS A 180 14.10 -17.14 -10.39
CA LYS A 180 12.80 -16.93 -11.02
C LYS A 180 11.83 -18.06 -10.67
N GLU A 181 12.28 -19.31 -10.80
CA GLU A 181 11.48 -20.52 -10.58
C GLU A 181 10.97 -20.61 -9.15
N SER A 182 11.71 -20.08 -8.18
CA SER A 182 11.30 -20.09 -6.77
C SER A 182 10.16 -19.13 -6.44
N VAL A 183 9.84 -18.19 -7.32
CA VAL A 183 8.74 -17.23 -7.12
C VAL A 183 7.68 -17.27 -8.21
N TRP A 184 8.03 -17.76 -9.41
CA TRP A 184 7.13 -17.75 -10.55
C TRP A 184 5.84 -18.52 -10.24
N PRO A 185 4.66 -18.05 -10.67
CA PRO A 185 3.45 -18.83 -10.56
C PRO A 185 3.65 -20.18 -11.23
N ALA A 186 3.34 -21.26 -10.52
CA ALA A 186 3.22 -22.56 -11.15
C ALA A 186 2.13 -22.46 -12.23
N ASP A 187 2.34 -23.12 -13.37
CA ASP A 187 1.27 -23.26 -14.36
C ASP A 187 0.03 -23.80 -13.65
N PRO A 188 -1.18 -23.26 -13.94
CA PRO A 188 -2.39 -23.73 -13.30
C PRO A 188 -2.48 -25.23 -13.55
N THR A 189 -2.32 -26.02 -12.49
CA THR A 189 -2.49 -27.46 -12.57
C THR A 189 -3.94 -27.66 -13.01
N PRO A 190 -4.21 -28.44 -14.07
CA PRO A 190 -5.58 -28.69 -14.49
C PRO A 190 -6.39 -29.13 -13.28
N ALA A 191 -7.54 -28.48 -13.05
CA ALA A 191 -8.42 -28.87 -11.96
C ALA A 191 -8.66 -30.38 -12.02
N PRO A 192 -8.60 -31.11 -10.89
CA PRO A 192 -8.88 -32.53 -10.88
C PRO A 192 -10.25 -32.77 -11.55
N ALA A 193 -10.30 -33.73 -12.48
CA ALA A 193 -11.56 -34.11 -13.11
C ALA A 193 -12.59 -34.42 -12.01
N PRO A 194 -13.85 -33.97 -12.15
CA PRO A 194 -14.88 -34.25 -11.15
C PRO A 194 -14.95 -35.76 -10.93
N THR A 195 -14.82 -36.16 -9.67
CA THR A 195 -14.91 -37.57 -9.28
C THR A 195 -16.30 -38.09 -9.70
N PRO A 196 -16.41 -39.26 -10.36
CA PRO A 196 -17.70 -39.83 -10.70
C PRO A 196 -18.55 -39.95 -9.43
N GLN A 197 -19.66 -39.22 -9.39
CA GLN A 197 -20.60 -39.32 -8.29
C GLN A 197 -21.17 -40.74 -8.29
N PRO A 198 -21.12 -41.49 -7.17
CA PRO A 198 -21.71 -42.81 -7.10
C PRO A 198 -23.21 -42.71 -7.39
N THR A 199 -23.66 -43.42 -8.42
CA THR A 199 -25.07 -43.58 -8.75
C THR A 199 -25.76 -44.26 -7.57
N THR A 200 -26.63 -43.52 -6.88
CA THR A 200 -27.48 -44.07 -5.83
C THR A 200 -28.48 -45.01 -6.51
N GLN A 201 -28.32 -46.32 -6.33
CA GLN A 201 -29.36 -47.28 -6.68
C GLN A 201 -30.59 -46.98 -5.81
N ALA A 202 -31.75 -46.80 -6.46
CA ALA A 202 -33.03 -46.66 -5.78
C ALA A 202 -33.32 -47.92 -4.95
N PRO A 203 -33.80 -47.81 -3.70
CA PRO A 203 -34.21 -48.97 -2.92
C PRO A 203 -35.45 -49.62 -3.55
N PRO A 204 -35.61 -50.95 -3.50
CA PRO A 204 -36.83 -51.59 -3.97
C PRO A 204 -38.01 -51.19 -3.09
N ALA A 205 -39.15 -50.94 -3.73
CA ALA A 205 -40.41 -50.57 -3.09
C ALA A 205 -40.90 -51.69 -2.15
N GLY A 206 -41.15 -51.34 -0.89
CA GLY A 206 -41.79 -52.18 0.11
C GLY A 206 -42.95 -51.41 0.76
N ASP A 207 -44.08 -52.12 0.90
CA ASP A 207 -45.44 -51.68 1.21
C ASP A 207 -45.67 -51.04 2.61
N PRO A 208 -46.84 -50.40 2.86
CA PRO A 208 -47.02 -49.35 3.86
C PRO A 208 -47.49 -49.87 5.23
N THR A 209 -47.14 -49.17 6.32
CA THR A 209 -47.78 -49.29 7.65
C THR A 209 -47.46 -48.06 8.55
N PRO A 210 -48.23 -47.77 9.63
CA PRO A 210 -48.95 -46.50 9.85
C PRO A 210 -48.22 -45.48 10.77
N PRO A 211 -48.77 -44.26 10.99
CA PRO A 211 -48.00 -43.12 11.46
C PRO A 211 -47.75 -43.18 12.97
N THR A 212 -46.50 -42.94 13.36
CA THR A 212 -46.13 -42.68 14.76
C THR A 212 -45.64 -41.25 14.89
N THR A 213 -46.28 -40.53 15.80
CA THR A 213 -46.12 -39.10 16.13
C THR A 213 -44.70 -38.72 16.55
N THR A 214 -44.16 -37.64 16.00
CA THR A 214 -42.93 -36.96 16.47
C THR A 214 -43.27 -35.57 16.99
N PRO A 215 -42.80 -35.16 18.20
CA PRO A 215 -42.85 -33.78 18.65
C PRO A 215 -41.71 -32.93 18.03
N ALA A 216 -41.98 -31.62 17.99
CA ALA A 216 -41.26 -30.53 17.32
C ALA A 216 -39.85 -30.19 17.91
N PRO A 217 -39.11 -29.23 17.30
CA PRO A 217 -37.65 -29.25 17.17
C PRO A 217 -36.86 -28.60 18.32
N SER A 218 -35.60 -28.99 18.47
CA SER A 218 -34.60 -28.27 19.25
C SER A 218 -33.77 -27.30 18.38
N THR A 219 -33.61 -26.10 18.92
CA THR A 219 -32.94 -24.87 18.47
C THR A 219 -31.54 -25.03 17.86
N PRO A 220 -31.09 -24.16 16.92
CA PRO A 220 -29.71 -24.13 16.44
C PRO A 220 -28.77 -23.43 17.43
N ALA A 221 -27.57 -23.99 17.60
CA ALA A 221 -26.47 -23.37 18.33
C ALA A 221 -25.83 -22.24 17.51
N THR A 222 -25.67 -21.09 18.14
CA THR A 222 -24.97 -19.91 17.64
C THR A 222 -23.45 -20.13 17.75
N THR A 223 -22.73 -20.07 16.64
CA THR A 223 -21.26 -20.06 16.64
C THR A 223 -20.76 -18.62 16.74
N THR A 224 -20.06 -18.31 17.82
CA THR A 224 -19.44 -17.01 18.10
C THR A 224 -18.14 -16.87 17.31
N THR A 225 -18.08 -15.87 16.42
CA THR A 225 -16.82 -15.46 15.75
C THR A 225 -16.04 -14.55 16.68
N THR A 226 -14.85 -14.96 17.10
CA THR A 226 -13.92 -14.13 17.88
C THR A 226 -13.10 -13.22 16.95
N THR A 227 -13.31 -11.91 17.06
CA THR A 227 -12.45 -10.86 16.48
C THR A 227 -11.23 -10.67 17.38
N ALA A 228 -10.03 -10.95 16.85
CA ALA A 228 -8.77 -10.60 17.52
C ALA A 228 -8.32 -9.22 17.04
N GLY A 229 -8.53 -8.20 17.88
CA GLY A 229 -7.94 -6.87 17.70
C GLY A 229 -6.53 -6.84 18.26
N ILE A 230 -5.54 -6.55 17.41
CA ILE A 230 -4.18 -6.22 17.83
C ILE A 230 -4.07 -4.69 17.77
N GLY A 231 -3.98 -4.05 18.94
CA GLY A 231 -3.74 -2.61 19.05
C GLY A 231 -2.27 -2.27 18.78
N PHE A 232 -2.03 -1.27 17.94
CA PHE A 232 -0.71 -0.65 17.79
C PHE A 232 -0.68 0.67 18.59
N PRO A 233 0.38 0.94 19.38
CA PRO A 233 0.53 2.21 20.06
C PRO A 233 0.78 3.34 19.06
N GLN A 234 0.16 4.50 19.31
CA GLN A 234 0.39 5.72 18.54
C GLN A 234 1.84 6.18 18.67
N GLY A 235 2.55 6.20 17.55
CA GLY A 235 3.91 6.73 17.46
C GLY A 235 4.34 6.89 16.01
N GLY A 236 4.23 8.13 15.50
CA GLY A 236 4.95 8.70 14.37
C GLY A 236 5.21 7.81 13.14
N GLY A 237 4.23 7.71 12.24
CA GLY A 237 4.46 7.24 10.88
C GLY A 237 5.17 8.32 10.06
N CYS A 238 6.41 8.05 9.62
CA CYS A 238 7.16 8.90 8.72
C CYS A 238 6.63 8.72 7.29
N SER A 239 5.60 9.49 6.95
CA SER A 239 5.22 9.75 5.56
C SER A 239 6.13 10.85 5.00
N SER A 240 6.65 10.67 3.79
CA SER A 240 7.39 11.69 3.05
C SER A 240 6.49 12.90 2.75
N THR A 241 6.59 13.94 3.56
CA THR A 241 5.96 15.22 3.27
C THR A 241 6.82 16.02 2.30
N GLY A 242 6.18 16.50 1.23
CA GLY A 242 6.76 17.51 0.35
C GLY A 242 7.12 18.77 1.13
N PHE A 243 8.18 19.43 0.65
CA PHE A 243 8.70 20.73 1.04
C PHE A 243 7.71 21.64 1.82
N GLN A 244 8.00 21.85 3.11
CA GLN A 244 7.45 22.97 3.88
C GLN A 244 8.32 24.21 3.64
N SER A 245 7.74 25.21 2.97
CA SER A 245 8.32 26.55 2.83
C SER A 245 8.28 27.27 4.17
N MET A 246 9.44 27.50 4.77
CA MET A 246 9.58 28.27 6.01
C MET A 246 9.60 29.77 5.70
N TRP A 247 8.47 30.47 5.85
CA TRP A 247 8.45 31.93 6.01
C TRP A 247 7.33 32.36 6.96
N LEU A 248 7.72 32.79 8.17
CA LEU A 248 7.45 34.11 8.78
C LEU A 248 7.52 34.00 10.30
N ALA A 249 8.62 34.47 10.86
CA ALA A 249 8.65 34.98 12.23
C ALA A 249 9.50 36.26 12.22
N LEU A 250 8.82 37.40 12.10
CA LEU A 250 9.36 38.71 12.46
C LEU A 250 9.31 38.84 13.98
N PRO A 251 10.42 39.09 14.69
CA PRO A 251 10.35 39.63 16.02
C PRO A 251 10.36 41.16 15.97
N LEU A 252 9.29 41.74 16.50
CA LEU A 252 9.23 43.09 17.04
C LEU A 252 10.35 43.26 18.09
N LEU A 253 11.36 44.07 17.80
CA LEU A 253 12.25 44.64 18.81
C LEU A 253 11.89 46.11 19.02
N GLY A 254 11.38 46.39 20.21
CA GLY A 254 11.05 47.73 20.67
C GLY A 254 12.28 48.60 20.93
N LEU A 255 12.15 49.85 20.50
CA LEU A 255 12.53 51.10 21.20
C LEU A 255 13.56 50.98 22.33
N PHE A 256 14.74 51.60 22.17
CA PHE A 256 15.27 52.59 23.13
C PHE A 256 16.37 53.47 22.48
N ALA A 257 16.05 54.76 22.39
CA ALA A 257 16.90 55.95 22.46
C ALA A 257 18.29 55.99 21.77
N LEU A 258 18.46 56.91 20.81
CA LEU A 258 19.18 58.16 21.10
C LEU A 258 18.95 59.25 20.03
N ARG A 259 18.73 60.44 20.61
CA ARG A 259 18.38 61.74 20.01
C ARG A 259 19.45 62.31 19.08
N ARG A 260 18.93 63.03 18.08
CA ARG A 260 19.37 64.33 17.52
C ARG A 260 20.65 64.41 16.66
N ARG A 261 20.40 64.72 15.39
CA ARG A 261 21.28 65.46 14.48
C ARG A 261 21.45 66.92 14.95
N ARG A 262 22.66 67.49 14.88
CA ARG A 262 23.05 68.61 13.99
C ARG A 262 24.46 69.15 14.32
N LEU A 263 25.23 69.32 13.23
CA LEU A 263 26.31 70.26 12.91
C LEU A 263 26.55 71.47 13.85
N ALA A 264 27.83 71.78 14.10
CA ALA A 264 28.54 73.01 13.68
C ALA A 264 29.64 73.45 14.67
N ALA A 265 30.75 73.93 14.08
CA ALA A 265 31.96 74.57 14.65
C ALA A 265 32.97 73.67 15.37
#